data_AF-A0A959RL08-F1
#
_entry.id   AF-A0A959RL08-F1
#
_cell.length_a   1.000
_cell.length_b   1.000
_cell.length_c   1.000
_cell.angle_alpha   90.00
_cell.angle_beta   90.00
_cell.angle_gamma   90.00
#
_symmetry.space_group_name_H-M   'P 1'
#
loop_
_entity.id
_entity.type
_entity.pdbx_description
1 polymer ?
#
loop_
_entity_poly.entity_id
_entity_poly.type
_entity_poly.pdbx_seq_one_letter_code
_entity_poly.pdbx_strand_id
1 'polypeptide(L)'
;MQNELVKKEFEKIVNNKFNVYNSLFLNLPYPKVSHIGMLIPLLNENCKNGLETGKEPIDIIDTFFDTHTKIKAEEEKIDFMFRVIQYIERQIVLYDSVEDSAYKNLIALQNNLSFQDYIHIAENKNSIEKLINKLSSFSTRIVFTAHPTQFYSHSVLEIINKLRQFISENNINGIDLSLQQLGLTSLINSKKPTPFDEAKNVIYFLSS
;
A
#
# COMPACT_ATOMS: atom_id res chain seq x y z
N MET A 1 -21.98 -10.50 12.61
CA MET A 1 -20.96 -10.79 13.64
C MET A 1 -19.56 -11.02 13.05
N GLN A 2 -19.28 -12.04 12.25
CA GLN A 2 -17.90 -12.31 11.80
C GLN A 2 -17.34 -11.28 10.81
N ASN A 3 -18.15 -10.83 9.84
CA ASN A 3 -17.75 -9.72 8.95
C ASN A 3 -17.49 -8.42 9.71
N GLU A 4 -18.14 -8.24 10.85
CA GLU A 4 -17.99 -7.07 11.72
C GLU A 4 -16.69 -7.14 12.54
N LEU A 5 -16.31 -8.34 13.00
CA LEU A 5 -15.02 -8.63 13.62
C LEU A 5 -13.87 -8.43 12.63
N VAL A 6 -13.97 -8.96 11.41
CA VAL A 6 -12.96 -8.76 10.35
C VAL A 6 -12.81 -7.28 10.03
N LYS A 7 -13.92 -6.54 9.88
CA LYS A 7 -13.90 -5.10 9.64
C LYS A 7 -13.23 -4.35 10.80
N LYS A 8 -13.57 -4.68 12.05
CA LYS A 8 -12.97 -4.04 13.23
C LYS A 8 -11.48 -4.33 13.35
N GLU A 9 -11.05 -5.56 13.05
CA GLU A 9 -9.64 -5.87 13.06
C GLU A 9 -8.91 -5.16 11.92
N PHE A 10 -9.47 -5.13 10.71
CA PHE A 10 -8.94 -4.37 9.58
C PHE A 10 -8.72 -2.88 9.92
N GLU A 11 -9.71 -2.23 10.53
CA GLU A 11 -9.58 -0.85 11.03
C GLU A 11 -8.37 -0.70 11.98
N LYS A 12 -8.17 -1.67 12.86
CA LYS A 12 -7.09 -1.63 13.87
C LYS A 12 -5.72 -1.93 13.27
N ILE A 13 -5.57 -2.97 12.47
CA ILE A 13 -4.27 -3.47 12.04
C ILE A 13 -3.83 -2.92 10.68
N VAL A 14 -4.77 -2.38 9.90
CA VAL A 14 -4.48 -1.70 8.64
C VAL A 14 -4.64 -0.19 8.80
N ASN A 15 -5.85 0.33 8.97
CA ASN A 15 -6.10 1.78 8.92
C ASN A 15 -5.36 2.55 10.03
N ASN A 16 -5.46 2.10 11.29
CA ASN A 16 -4.79 2.79 12.39
C ASN A 16 -3.27 2.71 12.27
N LYS A 17 -2.71 1.55 11.89
CA LYS A 17 -1.27 1.41 11.67
C LYS A 17 -0.79 2.31 10.54
N PHE A 18 -1.50 2.32 9.41
CA PHE A 18 -1.24 3.23 8.31
C PHE A 18 -1.24 4.69 8.77
N ASN A 19 -2.27 5.14 9.51
CA ASN A 19 -2.37 6.50 9.99
C ASN A 19 -1.19 6.90 10.90
N VAL A 20 -0.75 6.00 11.78
CA VAL A 20 0.41 6.22 12.66
C VAL A 20 1.69 6.39 11.84
N TYR A 21 1.97 5.45 10.94
CA TYR A 21 3.21 5.48 10.16
C TYR A 21 3.20 6.59 9.10
N ASN A 22 2.03 6.92 8.56
CA ASN A 22 1.85 8.05 7.68
C ASN A 22 2.14 9.37 8.42
N SER A 23 1.74 9.47 9.69
CA SER A 23 2.08 10.62 10.53
C SER A 23 3.58 10.71 10.80
N LEU A 24 4.29 9.58 10.98
CA LEU A 24 5.75 9.58 11.05
C LEU A 24 6.36 10.07 9.73
N PHE A 25 5.87 9.55 8.61
CA PHE A 25 6.34 9.92 7.27
C PHE A 25 6.15 11.42 6.97
N LEU A 26 5.02 12.01 7.39
CA LEU A 26 4.74 13.46 7.29
C LEU A 26 5.72 14.34 8.07
N ASN A 27 6.29 13.81 9.15
CA ASN A 27 7.19 14.53 10.04
C ASN A 27 8.68 14.32 9.72
N LEU A 28 9.01 13.59 8.65
CA LEU A 28 10.39 13.35 8.29
C LEU A 28 11.09 14.64 7.83
N PRO A 29 12.32 14.90 8.30
CA PRO A 29 13.03 16.15 8.06
C PRO A 29 13.63 16.20 6.65
N TYR A 30 12.79 16.43 5.63
CA TYR A 30 13.29 16.61 4.27
C TYR A 30 13.75 18.05 4.04
N PRO A 31 15.01 18.26 3.59
CA PRO A 31 15.68 19.55 3.66
C PRO A 31 15.15 20.62 2.69
N LYS A 32 14.26 20.28 1.74
CA LYS A 32 13.89 21.21 0.65
C LYS A 32 12.57 21.93 0.86
N VAL A 33 11.63 21.43 1.66
CA VAL A 33 10.37 22.15 1.92
C VAL A 33 9.83 21.77 3.28
N SER A 34 10.19 22.53 4.32
CA SER A 34 9.42 22.52 5.55
C SER A 34 7.96 22.85 5.20
N HIS A 35 6.99 22.11 5.74
CA HIS A 35 5.53 22.32 5.65
C HIS A 35 4.71 21.60 4.55
N ILE A 36 5.29 20.86 3.59
CA ILE A 36 4.46 20.10 2.62
C ILE A 36 3.56 19.07 3.31
N GLY A 37 4.10 18.37 4.31
CA GLY A 37 3.32 17.38 5.05
C GLY A 37 2.06 17.95 5.70
N MET A 38 2.09 19.21 6.14
CA MET A 38 0.91 19.88 6.71
C MET A 38 -0.09 20.33 5.64
N LEU A 39 0.39 20.66 4.44
CA LEU A 39 -0.42 21.16 3.34
C LEU A 39 -1.21 20.06 2.63
N ILE A 40 -0.74 18.82 2.66
CA ILE A 40 -1.41 17.69 1.99
C ILE A 40 -2.78 17.36 2.60
N PRO A 41 -2.94 17.24 3.92
CA PRO A 41 -4.26 17.08 4.54
C PRO A 41 -5.22 18.23 4.18
N LEU A 42 -4.73 19.48 4.15
CA LEU A 42 -5.53 20.65 3.76
C LEU A 42 -5.95 20.60 2.29
N LEU A 43 -5.04 20.19 1.40
CA LEU A 43 -5.34 19.97 -0.01
C LEU A 43 -6.41 18.89 -0.18
N ASN A 44 -6.29 17.77 0.54
CA ASN A 44 -7.29 16.70 0.50
C ASN A 44 -8.67 17.17 0.95
N GLU A 45 -8.74 17.92 2.07
CA GLU A 45 -10.00 18.49 2.56
C GLU A 45 -10.61 19.46 1.55
N ASN A 46 -9.81 20.36 0.98
CA ASN A 46 -10.28 21.30 -0.03
C ASN A 46 -10.75 20.60 -1.31
N CYS A 47 -10.04 19.56 -1.77
CA CYS A 47 -10.46 18.72 -2.88
C CYS A 47 -11.79 18.03 -2.60
N LYS A 48 -11.94 17.42 -1.43
CA LYS A 48 -13.18 16.74 -1.03
C LYS A 48 -14.37 17.71 -1.03
N ASN A 49 -14.24 18.85 -0.34
CA ASN A 49 -15.30 19.86 -0.27
C ASN A 49 -15.63 20.45 -1.65
N GLY A 50 -14.60 20.70 -2.47
CA GLY A 50 -14.78 21.21 -3.83
C GLY A 50 -15.52 20.24 -4.74
N LEU A 51 -15.14 18.97 -4.72
CA LEU A 51 -15.79 17.92 -5.51
C LEU A 51 -17.24 17.67 -5.05
N GLU A 52 -17.49 17.63 -3.74
CA GLU A 52 -18.84 17.49 -3.18
C GLU A 52 -19.77 18.66 -3.55
N THR A 53 -19.20 19.86 -3.74
CA THR A 53 -19.94 21.05 -4.17
C THR A 53 -19.98 21.26 -5.69
N GLY A 54 -19.43 20.32 -6.47
CA GLY A 54 -19.46 20.36 -7.94
C GLY A 54 -18.56 21.43 -8.57
N LYS A 55 -17.51 21.88 -7.86
CA LYS A 55 -16.53 22.82 -8.41
C LYS A 55 -15.64 22.16 -9.44
N GLU A 56 -15.16 22.94 -10.41
CA GLU A 56 -14.18 22.47 -11.38
C GLU A 56 -12.81 22.25 -10.72
N PRO A 57 -12.03 21.23 -11.13
CA PRO A 57 -10.74 20.90 -10.52
C PRO A 57 -9.75 22.06 -10.46
N ILE A 58 -9.74 22.92 -11.48
CA ILE A 58 -8.84 24.09 -11.54
C ILE A 58 -9.18 25.07 -10.41
N ASP A 59 -10.47 25.37 -10.23
CA ASP A 59 -10.95 26.29 -9.19
C ASP A 59 -10.64 25.76 -7.78
N ILE A 60 -10.75 24.43 -7.60
CA ILE A 60 -10.39 23.77 -6.34
C ILE A 60 -8.91 24.01 -6.03
N ILE A 61 -8.02 23.74 -6.98
CA ILE A 61 -6.58 23.88 -6.80
C ILE A 61 -6.19 25.35 -6.58
N ASP A 62 -6.75 26.27 -7.35
CA ASP A 62 -6.47 27.70 -7.18
C ASP A 62 -6.95 28.22 -5.82
N THR A 63 -8.16 27.82 -5.38
CA THR A 63 -8.67 28.16 -4.04
C THR A 63 -7.71 27.67 -2.95
N PHE A 64 -7.14 26.47 -3.11
CA PHE A 64 -6.19 25.92 -2.15
C PHE A 64 -4.93 26.79 -2.06
N PHE A 65 -4.32 27.13 -3.20
CA PHE A 65 -3.10 27.93 -3.22
C PHE A 65 -3.34 29.34 -2.64
N ASP A 66 -4.47 29.96 -2.97
CA ASP A 66 -4.83 31.31 -2.50
C ASP A 66 -5.13 31.34 -0.99
N THR A 67 -5.76 30.29 -0.46
CA THR A 67 -6.23 30.26 0.93
C THR A 67 -5.16 29.75 1.91
N HIS A 68 -4.40 28.72 1.50
CA HIS A 68 -3.55 27.95 2.41
C HIS A 68 -2.05 28.11 2.17
N THR A 69 -1.64 28.82 1.12
CA THR A 69 -0.22 28.97 0.77
C THR A 69 0.14 30.43 0.47
N LYS A 70 1.44 30.71 0.37
CA LYS A 70 1.96 31.97 -0.14
C LYS A 70 2.46 31.85 -1.59
N ILE A 71 2.25 30.69 -2.21
CA ILE A 71 2.77 30.35 -3.53
C ILE A 71 1.92 31.06 -4.57
N LYS A 72 2.57 31.90 -5.39
CA LYS A 72 1.89 32.67 -6.46
C LYS A 72 2.41 32.35 -7.85
N ALA A 73 3.70 32.05 -7.97
CA ALA A 73 4.31 31.72 -9.25
C ALA A 73 3.82 30.36 -9.75
N GLU A 74 3.48 30.27 -11.04
CA GLU A 74 2.99 29.04 -11.66
C GLU A 74 4.02 27.90 -11.55
N GLU A 75 5.30 28.20 -11.76
CA GLU A 75 6.39 27.23 -11.61
C GLU A 75 6.44 26.61 -10.21
N GLU A 76 6.23 27.42 -9.16
CA GLU A 76 6.20 26.96 -7.77
C GLU A 76 4.94 26.14 -7.47
N LYS A 77 3.78 26.52 -8.03
CA LYS A 77 2.55 25.71 -7.94
C LYS A 77 2.78 24.33 -8.56
N ILE A 78 3.39 24.28 -9.74
CA ILE A 78 3.72 23.04 -10.45
C ILE A 78 4.70 22.18 -9.63
N ASP A 79 5.79 22.76 -9.12
CA ASP A 79 6.76 22.03 -8.28
C ASP A 79 6.08 21.45 -7.02
N PHE A 80 5.20 22.23 -6.37
CA PHE A 80 4.40 21.74 -5.25
C PHE A 80 3.54 20.54 -5.65
N MET A 81 2.79 20.62 -6.75
CA MET A 81 1.93 19.53 -7.20
C MET A 81 2.72 18.26 -7.54
N PHE A 82 3.91 18.38 -8.15
CA PHE A 82 4.79 17.22 -8.35
C PHE A 82 5.21 16.57 -7.04
N ARG A 83 5.48 17.36 -6.00
CA ARG A 83 5.80 16.81 -4.67
C ARG A 83 4.60 16.15 -4.02
N VAL A 84 3.39 16.69 -4.20
CA VAL A 84 2.15 16.04 -3.76
C VAL A 84 1.99 14.67 -4.41
N ILE A 85 2.20 14.56 -5.72
CA ILE A 85 2.15 13.28 -6.45
C ILE A 85 3.17 12.31 -5.86
N GLN A 86 4.43 12.73 -5.75
CA GLN A 86 5.50 11.91 -5.15
C GLN A 86 5.16 11.44 -3.74
N TYR A 87 4.52 12.29 -2.94
CA TYR A 87 4.11 11.94 -1.59
C TYR A 87 2.98 10.90 -1.60
N ILE A 88 1.92 11.11 -2.39
CA ILE A 88 0.80 10.18 -2.53
C ILE A 88 1.30 8.80 -2.97
N GLU A 89 2.22 8.73 -3.93
CA GLU A 89 2.82 7.46 -4.37
C GLU A 89 3.47 6.70 -3.20
N ARG A 90 4.13 7.41 -2.27
CA ARG A 90 4.77 6.80 -1.09
C ARG A 90 3.75 6.38 -0.04
N GLN A 91 2.63 7.10 0.08
CA GLN A 91 1.52 6.66 0.92
C GLN A 91 0.92 5.35 0.43
N ILE A 92 0.80 5.18 -0.89
CA ILE A 92 0.31 3.92 -1.48
C ILE A 92 1.28 2.78 -1.13
N VAL A 93 2.59 2.97 -1.33
CA VAL A 93 3.62 1.98 -0.95
C VAL A 93 3.55 1.60 0.53
N LEU A 94 3.38 2.61 1.41
CA LEU A 94 3.24 2.39 2.85
C LEU A 94 1.97 1.62 3.18
N TYR A 95 0.85 1.97 2.53
CA TYR A 95 -0.42 1.28 2.70
C TYR A 95 -0.31 -0.19 2.32
N ASP A 96 0.26 -0.49 1.14
CA ASP A 96 0.52 -1.86 0.66
C ASP A 96 1.35 -2.64 1.70
N SER A 97 2.42 -2.02 2.22
CA SER A 97 3.30 -2.65 3.22
C SER A 97 2.57 -2.96 4.54
N VAL A 98 1.65 -2.10 4.95
CA VAL A 98 0.83 -2.28 6.15
C VAL A 98 -0.21 -3.39 5.91
N GLU A 99 -0.91 -3.37 4.79
CA GLU A 99 -1.90 -4.38 4.42
C GLU A 99 -1.27 -5.78 4.34
N ASP A 100 -0.14 -5.90 3.65
CA ASP A 100 0.61 -7.15 3.51
C ASP A 100 1.10 -7.71 4.86
N SER A 101 1.44 -6.82 5.80
CA SER A 101 1.81 -7.22 7.17
C SER A 101 0.61 -7.78 7.96
N ALA A 102 -0.59 -7.28 7.67
CA ALA A 102 -1.84 -7.64 8.34
C ALA A 102 -2.51 -8.88 7.71
N TYR A 103 -2.15 -9.24 6.48
CA TYR A 103 -2.83 -10.26 5.67
C TYR A 103 -3.03 -11.60 6.41
N LYS A 104 -1.99 -12.13 7.06
CA LYS A 104 -2.08 -13.40 7.81
C LYS A 104 -3.12 -13.33 8.93
N ASN A 105 -3.16 -12.22 9.66
CA ASN A 105 -4.08 -12.00 10.76
C ASN A 105 -5.52 -11.87 10.26
N LEU A 106 -5.73 -11.17 9.14
CA LEU A 106 -7.06 -11.01 8.53
C LEU A 106 -7.60 -12.34 8.00
N ILE A 107 -6.77 -13.13 7.33
CA ILE A 107 -7.16 -14.46 6.84
C ILE A 107 -7.53 -15.39 7.99
N ALA A 108 -6.79 -15.37 9.09
CA ALA A 108 -7.08 -16.21 10.25
C ALA A 108 -8.46 -15.91 10.88
N LEU A 109 -8.99 -14.70 10.69
CA LEU A 109 -10.32 -14.30 11.16
C LEU A 109 -11.45 -14.65 10.18
N GLN A 110 -11.11 -14.97 8.93
CA GLN A 110 -12.07 -15.49 7.96
C GLN A 110 -12.35 -16.96 8.26
N ASN A 111 -13.60 -17.40 8.06
CA ASN A 111 -13.97 -18.82 8.16
C ASN A 111 -13.49 -19.61 6.94
N ASN A 112 -12.18 -19.61 6.70
CA ASN A 112 -11.57 -20.41 5.65
C ASN A 112 -11.22 -21.76 6.24
N LEU A 113 -11.75 -22.83 5.64
CA LEU A 113 -11.37 -24.19 6.01
C LEU A 113 -9.94 -24.44 5.51
N SER A 114 -9.05 -24.79 6.43
CA SER A 114 -7.72 -25.25 6.10
C SER A 114 -7.78 -26.63 5.43
N PHE A 115 -6.70 -27.02 4.78
CA PHE A 115 -6.59 -28.37 4.20
C PHE A 115 -6.78 -29.48 5.26
N GLN A 116 -6.30 -29.24 6.49
CA GLN A 116 -6.48 -30.17 7.61
C GLN A 116 -7.96 -30.30 7.99
N ASP A 117 -8.71 -29.20 7.99
CA ASP A 117 -10.15 -29.22 8.25
C ASP A 117 -10.89 -30.06 7.20
N TYR A 118 -10.49 -29.95 5.92
CA TYR A 118 -11.05 -30.78 4.85
C TYR A 118 -10.76 -32.27 5.03
N ILE A 119 -9.57 -32.63 5.52
CA ILE A 119 -9.23 -34.03 5.84
C ILE A 119 -10.13 -34.54 6.97
N HIS A 120 -10.25 -33.80 8.08
CA HIS A 120 -11.09 -34.21 9.20
C HIS A 120 -12.58 -34.32 8.84
N ILE A 121 -13.09 -33.41 8.00
CA ILE A 121 -14.46 -33.49 7.48
C ILE A 121 -14.63 -34.76 6.61
N ALA A 122 -13.63 -35.11 5.80
CA ALA A 122 -13.66 -36.30 4.97
C ALA A 122 -13.58 -37.60 5.78
N GLU A 123 -12.76 -37.63 6.84
CA GLU A 123 -12.67 -38.73 7.82
C GLU A 123 -14.03 -38.95 8.51
N ASN A 124 -14.60 -37.90 9.09
CA ASN A 124 -15.88 -37.98 9.80
C ASN A 124 -17.05 -38.41 8.90
N LYS A 125 -16.96 -38.13 7.59
CA LYS A 125 -17.98 -38.51 6.59
C LYS A 125 -17.64 -39.80 5.83
N ASN A 126 -16.64 -40.57 6.26
CA ASN A 126 -16.15 -41.77 5.55
C ASN A 126 -15.95 -41.54 4.03
N SER A 127 -15.44 -40.35 3.68
CA SER A 127 -15.35 -39.84 2.30
C SER A 127 -13.90 -39.59 1.87
N ILE A 128 -12.92 -40.18 2.55
CA ILE A 128 -11.49 -40.00 2.28
C ILE A 128 -11.13 -40.41 0.85
N GLU A 129 -11.64 -41.55 0.35
CA GLU A 129 -11.40 -41.98 -1.02
C GLU A 129 -11.88 -40.95 -2.06
N LYS A 130 -13.02 -40.30 -1.79
CA LYS A 130 -13.54 -39.23 -2.66
C LYS A 130 -12.62 -38.00 -2.63
N LEU A 131 -12.06 -37.66 -1.47
CA LEU A 131 -11.09 -36.56 -1.34
C LEU A 131 -9.81 -36.89 -2.12
N ILE A 132 -9.26 -38.10 -1.98
CA ILE A 132 -8.06 -38.54 -2.70
C ILE A 132 -8.28 -38.48 -4.22
N ASN A 133 -9.41 -39.01 -4.71
CA ASN A 133 -9.76 -38.96 -6.13
C ASN A 133 -9.95 -37.52 -6.65
N LYS A 134 -10.42 -36.60 -5.81
CA LYS A 134 -10.53 -35.19 -6.18
C LYS A 134 -9.16 -34.52 -6.23
N LEU A 135 -8.28 -34.82 -5.28
CA LEU A 135 -6.92 -34.30 -5.24
C LEU A 135 -6.06 -34.82 -6.39
N SER A 136 -6.24 -36.07 -6.82
CA SER A 136 -5.50 -36.66 -7.94
C SER A 136 -5.79 -35.99 -9.29
N SER A 137 -6.94 -35.32 -9.41
CA SER A 137 -7.34 -34.57 -10.61
C SER A 137 -7.30 -33.05 -10.42
N PHE A 138 -7.01 -32.58 -9.20
CA PHE A 138 -6.95 -31.16 -8.89
C PHE A 138 -5.61 -30.58 -9.33
N SER A 139 -5.66 -29.49 -10.09
CA SER A 139 -4.48 -28.73 -10.48
C SER A 139 -4.82 -27.25 -10.49
N THR A 140 -3.90 -26.45 -9.99
CA THR A 140 -3.97 -24.99 -10.05
C THR A 140 -2.80 -24.48 -10.85
N ARG A 141 -3.07 -23.63 -11.85
CA ARG A 141 -2.04 -22.88 -12.58
C ARG A 141 -2.11 -21.43 -12.16
N ILE A 142 -1.15 -21.00 -11.37
CA ILE A 142 -0.98 -19.59 -11.02
C ILE A 142 -0.27 -18.90 -12.19
N VAL A 143 -0.90 -17.87 -12.74
CA VAL A 143 -0.31 -17.05 -13.80
C VAL A 143 -0.04 -15.67 -13.22
N PHE A 144 1.23 -15.36 -13.06
CA PHE A 144 1.63 -14.02 -12.65
C PHE A 144 1.50 -13.08 -13.84
N THR A 145 0.82 -11.96 -13.63
CA THR A 145 0.70 -10.86 -14.59
C THR A 145 1.44 -9.66 -14.03
N ALA A 146 1.97 -8.81 -14.91
CA ALA A 146 2.43 -7.50 -14.47
C ALA A 146 1.26 -6.75 -13.80
N HIS A 147 1.50 -6.08 -12.67
CA HIS A 147 0.49 -5.24 -12.07
C HIS A 147 0.25 -4.04 -13.02
N PRO A 148 -1.00 -3.74 -13.44
CA PRO A 148 -1.29 -2.79 -14.54
C PRO A 148 -0.69 -1.39 -14.35
N THR A 149 -0.42 -1.01 -13.11
CA THR A 149 0.01 0.34 -12.72
C THR A 149 1.17 0.37 -11.72
N GLN A 150 1.70 -0.77 -11.26
CA GLN A 150 2.64 -0.80 -10.14
C GLN A 150 4.02 -1.25 -10.64
N PHE A 151 4.79 -0.26 -11.08
CA PHE A 151 6.17 -0.41 -11.58
C PHE A 151 7.18 -0.10 -10.47
N TYR A 152 6.99 -0.67 -9.28
CA TYR A 152 7.98 -0.51 -8.22
C TYR A 152 9.33 -1.05 -8.71
N SER A 153 10.36 -0.22 -8.60
CA SER A 153 11.73 -0.65 -8.86
C SER A 153 12.16 -1.68 -7.79
N HIS A 154 13.20 -2.45 -8.09
CA HIS A 154 13.71 -3.44 -7.15
C HIS A 154 14.02 -2.86 -5.76
N SER A 155 14.59 -1.64 -5.70
CA SER A 155 14.85 -0.96 -4.43
C SER A 155 13.58 -0.64 -3.65
N VAL A 156 12.47 -0.33 -4.33
CA VAL A 156 11.17 -0.09 -3.68
C VAL A 156 10.59 -1.40 -3.16
N LEU A 157 10.71 -2.50 -3.91
CA LEU A 157 10.29 -3.83 -3.45
C LEU A 157 11.04 -4.27 -2.19
N GLU A 158 12.36 -4.01 -2.12
CA GLU A 158 13.14 -4.26 -0.90
C GLU A 158 12.66 -3.43 0.29
N ILE A 159 12.31 -2.15 0.07
CA ILE A 159 11.77 -1.27 1.11
C ILE A 159 10.41 -1.79 1.59
N ILE A 160 9.52 -2.21 0.68
CA ILE A 160 8.22 -2.82 1.02
C ILE A 160 8.43 -4.06 1.88
N ASN A 161 9.36 -4.94 1.49
CA ASN A 161 9.63 -6.16 2.25
C ASN A 161 10.16 -5.86 3.67
N LYS A 162 11.07 -4.89 3.81
CA LYS A 162 11.56 -4.41 5.11
C LYS A 162 10.46 -3.79 5.96
N LEU A 163 9.64 -2.91 5.37
CA LEU A 163 8.51 -2.30 6.07
C LEU A 163 7.55 -3.38 6.57
N ARG A 164 7.17 -4.33 5.72
CA ARG A 164 6.30 -5.45 6.09
C ARG A 164 6.87 -6.24 7.27
N GLN A 165 8.16 -6.57 7.26
CA GLN A 165 8.82 -7.26 8.37
C GLN A 165 8.78 -6.42 9.65
N PHE A 166 9.25 -5.16 9.59
CA PHE A 166 9.32 -4.30 10.78
C PHE A 166 7.94 -3.93 11.34
N ILE A 167 6.92 -3.77 10.50
CA ILE A 167 5.53 -3.53 10.94
C ILE A 167 4.97 -4.77 11.65
N SER A 168 5.30 -5.97 11.17
CA SER A 168 4.90 -7.24 11.80
C SER A 168 5.54 -7.41 13.18
N GLU A 169 6.81 -7.02 13.30
CA GLU A 169 7.60 -7.07 14.54
C GLU A 169 7.36 -5.86 15.47
N ASN A 170 6.58 -4.86 15.04
CA ASN A 170 6.41 -3.55 15.68
C ASN A 170 7.76 -2.84 15.97
N ASN A 171 8.76 -3.01 15.10
CA ASN A 171 10.07 -2.37 15.20
C ASN A 171 10.03 -0.93 14.68
N ILE A 172 9.68 0.02 15.55
CA ILE A 172 9.52 1.45 15.19
C ILE A 172 10.78 2.05 14.56
N ASN A 173 11.97 1.71 15.07
CA ASN A 173 13.23 2.22 14.53
C ASN A 173 13.48 1.71 13.10
N GLY A 174 13.20 0.44 12.84
CA GLY A 174 13.29 -0.15 11.50
C GLY A 174 12.28 0.45 10.52
N ILE A 175 11.07 0.73 11.00
CA ILE A 175 10.02 1.40 10.22
C ILE A 175 10.47 2.82 9.86
N ASP A 176 10.93 3.62 10.84
CA ASP A 176 11.40 4.99 10.61
C ASP A 176 12.54 5.04 9.57
N LEU A 177 13.54 4.18 9.72
CA LEU A 177 14.65 4.07 8.76
C LEU A 177 14.16 3.70 7.35
N SER A 178 13.20 2.78 7.26
CA SER A 178 12.66 2.32 5.97
C SER A 178 11.77 3.39 5.32
N LEU A 179 11.04 4.18 6.12
CA LEU A 179 10.28 5.35 5.66
C LEU A 179 11.20 6.48 5.16
N GLN A 180 12.32 6.73 5.85
CA GLN A 180 13.34 7.66 5.37
C GLN A 180 13.93 7.21 4.02
N GLN A 181 14.26 5.93 3.89
CA GLN A 181 14.70 5.34 2.62
C GLN A 181 13.65 5.49 1.52
N LEU A 182 12.37 5.23 1.83
CA LEU A 182 11.26 5.41 0.90
C LEU A 182 11.15 6.86 0.40
N GLY A 183 11.29 7.85 1.28
CA GLY A 183 11.26 9.25 0.88
C GLY A 183 12.41 9.66 -0.03
N LEU A 184 13.60 9.07 0.15
CA LEU A 184 14.78 9.36 -0.67
C LEU A 184 14.84 8.56 -1.98
N THR A 185 14.07 7.48 -2.09
CA THR A 185 14.08 6.58 -3.25
C THR A 185 13.15 7.10 -4.34
N SER A 186 13.61 7.12 -5.59
CA SER A 186 12.75 7.43 -6.74
C SER A 186 11.81 6.25 -7.00
N LEU A 187 10.50 6.53 -7.04
CA LEU A 187 9.48 5.56 -7.44
C LEU A 187 9.31 5.48 -8.97
N ILE A 188 9.74 6.52 -9.68
CA ILE A 188 9.67 6.61 -11.13
C ILE A 188 10.95 6.03 -11.73
N ASN A 189 10.80 5.04 -12.60
CA ASN A 189 11.86 4.63 -13.51
C ASN A 189 11.93 5.65 -14.65
N SER A 190 13.10 6.26 -14.86
CA SER A 190 13.34 7.24 -15.92
C SER A 190 13.17 6.67 -17.34
N LYS A 191 13.03 5.34 -17.46
CA LYS A 191 12.66 4.63 -18.69
C LYS A 191 11.61 3.57 -18.36
N LYS A 192 10.70 3.34 -19.30
CA LYS A 192 9.76 2.21 -19.23
C LYS A 192 10.57 0.91 -19.08
N PRO A 193 10.24 0.03 -18.12
CA PRO A 193 10.96 -1.22 -17.94
C PRO A 193 10.88 -2.06 -19.22
N THR A 194 11.94 -2.80 -19.50
CA THR A 194 11.90 -3.78 -20.58
C THR A 194 11.07 -5.00 -20.14
N PRO A 195 10.54 -5.82 -21.07
CA PRO A 195 9.89 -7.08 -20.70
C PRO A 195 10.76 -8.00 -19.82
N PHE A 196 12.08 -7.88 -19.94
CA PHE A 196 13.03 -8.59 -19.09
C PHE A 196 13.05 -8.06 -17.65
N ASP A 197 12.96 -6.74 -17.46
CA ASP A 197 12.89 -6.14 -16.13
C ASP A 197 11.55 -6.45 -15.44
N GLU A 198 10.44 -6.45 -16.19
CA GLU A 198 9.14 -6.90 -15.69
C GLU A 198 9.19 -8.37 -15.25
N ALA A 199 9.81 -9.24 -16.05
CA ALA A 199 9.99 -10.64 -15.68
C ALA A 199 10.85 -10.81 -14.41
N LYS A 200 11.93 -10.03 -14.25
CA LYS A 200 12.74 -10.03 -13.02
C LYS A 200 11.94 -9.60 -11.79
N ASN A 201 11.11 -8.57 -11.92
CA ASN A 201 10.24 -8.11 -10.84
C ASN A 201 9.21 -9.17 -10.45
N VAL A 202 8.61 -9.88 -11.42
CA VAL A 202 7.71 -11.00 -11.14
C VAL A 202 8.45 -12.15 -10.46
N ILE A 203 9.67 -12.48 -10.91
CA ILE A 203 10.50 -13.53 -10.30
C ILE A 203 10.87 -13.20 -8.85
N TYR A 204 11.02 -11.91 -8.50
CA TYR A 204 11.28 -11.50 -7.12
C TYR A 204 10.23 -12.06 -6.13
N PHE A 205 8.95 -12.10 -6.52
CA PHE A 205 7.87 -12.67 -5.69
C PHE A 205 7.96 -14.20 -5.55
N LEU A 206 8.72 -14.89 -6.41
CA LEU A 206 8.99 -16.32 -6.30
C LEU A 206 10.23 -16.62 -5.46
N SER A 207 11.16 -15.67 -5.35
CA SER A 207 12.43 -15.85 -4.64
C SER A 207 12.43 -15.33 -3.20
N SER A 208 11.43 -14.53 -2.82
CA SER A 208 11.32 -13.82 -1.53
C SER A 208 10.25 -14.45 -0.64
#